data_AF-A0A0F9ZVV8-F1
#
_entry.id   AF-A0A0F9ZVV8-F1
#
_cell.length_a   1.000
_cell.length_b   1.000
_cell.length_c   1.000
_cell.angle_alpha   90.00
_cell.angle_beta   90.00
_cell.angle_gamma   90.00
#
_symmetry.space_group_name_H-M   'P 1'
#
loop_
_entity.id
_entity.type
_entity.pdbx_description
1 polymer ?
#
loop_
_entity_poly.entity_id
_entity_poly.type
_entity_poly.pdbx_seq_one_letter_code
_entity_poly.pdbx_strand_id
1 'polypeptide(L)'
;MSLDESFLSPRGLLVNNNSKFVCDVPNFSKLQQATQATLNLPFNDQRIRYVVGFTDKGMQELYSDVLIPIMEEFYKIIDQAIILEARYRSIGNNPPSNVLEVILIRYMYHVPLDMIFDAFERLYGHESDNYSLREEVQAKMKERIDKLESLSESATDVTNNLRNAIRKVTEAEILTKIIGDELLSQSIIERLRECHEGERDSEDFDTDCNALEILKVSS
;
A
#
# COMPACT_ATOMS: atom_id res chain seq x y z
N MET A 1 28.62 27.28 3.30
CA MET A 1 29.21 26.09 3.95
C MET A 1 29.25 24.99 2.91
N SER A 2 30.44 24.50 2.55
CA SER A 2 30.60 23.34 1.68
C SER A 2 30.20 22.09 2.44
N LEU A 3 29.24 21.35 1.90
CA LEU A 3 28.89 20.01 2.38
C LEU A 3 30.10 19.09 2.14
N ASP A 4 30.57 18.47 3.21
CA ASP A 4 31.66 17.53 3.24
C ASP A 4 31.29 16.27 2.44
N GLU A 5 31.87 16.10 1.25
CA GLU A 5 31.66 14.97 0.35
C GLU A 5 32.22 13.65 0.91
N SER A 6 32.95 13.68 2.03
CA SER A 6 33.42 12.48 2.73
C SER A 6 32.40 11.88 3.70
N PHE A 7 31.27 12.56 3.92
CA PHE A 7 30.16 12.00 4.69
C PHE A 7 29.38 11.05 3.78
N LEU A 8 29.79 9.77 3.78
CA LEU A 8 29.07 8.68 3.14
C LEU A 8 27.64 8.66 3.68
N SER A 9 26.72 9.29 2.93
CA SER A 9 25.29 9.15 3.19
C SER A 9 24.92 7.66 3.20
N PRO A 10 23.86 7.24 3.92
CA PRO A 10 23.47 5.84 4.05
C PRO A 10 23.40 5.05 2.72
N ARG A 11 23.24 5.74 1.58
CA ARG A 11 23.38 5.18 0.23
C ARG A 11 24.69 4.44 -0.03
N GLY A 12 25.83 4.85 0.53
CA GLY A 12 27.13 4.20 0.31
C GLY A 12 27.26 2.82 0.99
N LEU A 13 26.51 2.61 2.08
CA LEU A 13 26.42 1.33 2.81
C LEU A 13 25.36 0.39 2.20
N LEU A 14 24.55 0.90 1.28
CA LEU A 14 23.53 0.10 0.62
C LEU A 14 24.08 -0.63 -0.59
N VAL A 15 25.37 -0.47 -0.93
CA VAL A 15 25.97 -0.96 -2.16
C VAL A 15 27.00 -2.06 -1.87
N ASN A 16 26.89 -3.22 -2.52
CA ASN A 16 27.97 -4.22 -2.56
C ASN A 16 29.19 -3.66 -3.34
N ASN A 17 30.39 -4.20 -3.10
CA ASN A 17 31.65 -4.03 -3.88
C ASN A 17 31.49 -3.92 -5.41
N ASN A 18 30.39 -4.40 -6.00
CA ASN A 18 30.04 -4.29 -7.43
C ASN A 18 29.01 -3.19 -7.75
N SER A 19 28.87 -2.17 -6.91
CA SER A 19 27.97 -1.02 -7.13
C SER A 19 26.46 -1.36 -7.21
N LYS A 20 26.02 -2.49 -6.67
CA LYS A 20 24.60 -2.89 -6.61
C LYS A 20 23.99 -2.71 -5.23
N PHE A 21 22.82 -2.10 -5.17
CA PHE A 21 22.06 -1.92 -3.93
C PHE A 21 21.67 -3.31 -3.37
N VAL A 22 21.95 -3.62 -2.09
CA VAL A 22 21.70 -4.95 -1.49
C VAL A 22 20.20 -5.18 -1.24
N CYS A 23 19.43 -4.09 -1.14
CA CYS A 23 17.98 -4.09 -1.06
C CYS A 23 17.44 -3.53 -2.38
N ASP A 24 17.14 -4.37 -3.37
CA ASP A 24 16.53 -3.91 -4.61
C ASP A 24 15.08 -3.50 -4.32
N VAL A 25 14.91 -2.33 -3.72
CA VAL A 25 13.61 -1.86 -3.24
C VAL A 25 12.79 -1.49 -4.47
N PRO A 26 11.58 -2.04 -4.66
CA PRO A 26 10.75 -1.71 -5.82
C PRO A 26 10.58 -0.19 -5.96
N ASN A 27 10.64 0.32 -7.20
CA ASN A 27 10.30 1.71 -7.44
C ASN A 27 8.82 1.93 -7.12
N PHE A 28 8.55 2.52 -5.95
CA PHE A 28 7.22 2.78 -5.43
C PHE A 28 6.47 3.88 -6.17
N SER A 29 7.10 4.56 -7.15
CA SER A 29 6.40 5.56 -7.96
C SER A 29 5.18 4.96 -8.66
N LYS A 30 5.25 3.69 -9.08
CA LYS A 30 4.12 3.00 -9.71
C LYS A 30 2.97 2.74 -8.75
N LEU A 31 3.27 2.38 -7.50
CA LEU A 31 2.27 2.21 -6.47
C LEU A 31 1.62 3.55 -6.12
N GLN A 32 2.43 4.60 -5.95
CA GLN A 32 1.92 5.94 -5.69
C GLN A 32 1.05 6.45 -6.84
N GLN A 33 1.47 6.24 -8.09
CA GLN A 33 0.67 6.56 -9.27
C GLN A 33 -0.66 5.78 -9.29
N ALA A 34 -0.62 4.48 -8.96
CA ALA A 34 -1.83 3.66 -8.87
C ALA A 34 -2.78 4.16 -7.76
N THR A 35 -2.28 4.41 -6.54
CA THR A 35 -3.09 4.99 -5.45
C THR A 35 -3.66 6.35 -5.85
N GLN A 36 -2.86 7.23 -6.46
CA GLN A 36 -3.33 8.53 -6.91
C GLN A 36 -4.43 8.42 -7.98
N ALA A 37 -4.32 7.45 -8.89
CA ALA A 37 -5.35 7.20 -9.90
C ALA A 37 -6.68 6.76 -9.26
N THR A 38 -6.63 5.94 -8.20
CA THR A 38 -7.85 5.49 -7.51
C THR A 38 -8.59 6.63 -6.80
N LEU A 39 -7.91 7.71 -6.39
CA LEU A 39 -8.54 8.86 -5.74
C LEU A 39 -9.52 9.63 -6.64
N ASN A 40 -9.52 9.37 -7.94
CA ASN A 40 -10.43 9.99 -8.89
C ASN A 40 -11.71 9.18 -9.13
N LEU A 41 -11.79 7.95 -8.61
CA LEU A 41 -12.97 7.11 -8.79
C LEU A 41 -14.21 7.74 -8.13
N PRO A 42 -15.41 7.57 -8.70
CA PRO A 42 -16.62 8.17 -8.15
C PRO A 42 -17.25 7.28 -7.07
N PHE A 43 -16.66 7.27 -5.88
CA PHE A 43 -17.06 6.39 -4.76
C PHE A 43 -18.19 6.92 -3.86
N ASN A 44 -18.78 8.08 -4.18
CA ASN A 44 -19.88 8.67 -3.42
C ASN A 44 -20.72 9.59 -4.32
N ASP A 45 -21.91 9.98 -3.84
CA ASP A 45 -22.87 10.79 -4.59
C ASP A 45 -22.26 12.08 -5.13
N GLN A 46 -21.45 12.74 -4.31
CA GLN A 46 -20.78 13.98 -4.68
C GLN A 46 -19.88 13.74 -5.90
N ARG A 47 -19.06 12.68 -5.86
CA ARG A 47 -18.16 12.35 -6.95
C ARG A 47 -18.91 11.86 -8.18
N ILE A 48 -19.99 11.07 -8.02
CA ILE A 48 -20.84 10.68 -9.15
C ILE A 48 -21.38 11.95 -9.86
N ARG A 49 -21.91 12.92 -9.10
CA ARG A 49 -22.41 14.19 -9.66
C ARG A 49 -21.32 15.00 -10.36
N TYR A 50 -20.15 15.18 -9.73
CA TYR A 50 -19.12 16.07 -10.25
C TYR A 50 -18.19 15.45 -11.28
N VAL A 51 -17.93 14.14 -11.20
CA VAL A 51 -17.00 13.42 -12.09
C VAL A 51 -17.73 12.81 -13.26
N VAL A 52 -18.92 12.25 -13.01
CA VAL A 52 -19.67 11.48 -14.01
C VAL A 52 -20.75 12.34 -14.67
N GLY A 53 -21.45 13.16 -13.89
CA GLY A 53 -22.36 14.18 -14.43
C GLY A 53 -23.81 13.75 -14.65
N PHE A 54 -24.30 12.74 -13.92
CA PHE A 54 -25.72 12.39 -13.94
C PHE A 54 -26.61 13.58 -13.55
N THR A 55 -27.75 13.69 -14.22
CA THR A 55 -28.88 14.52 -13.79
C THR A 55 -29.49 13.98 -12.50
N ASP A 56 -30.28 14.79 -11.79
CA ASP A 56 -30.97 14.35 -10.58
C ASP A 56 -31.92 13.17 -10.85
N LYS A 57 -32.59 13.17 -12.02
CA LYS A 57 -33.52 12.11 -12.43
C LYS A 57 -32.80 10.81 -12.76
N GLY A 58 -31.77 10.85 -13.61
CA GLY A 58 -30.98 9.67 -13.94
C GLY A 58 -30.32 9.07 -12.71
N MET A 59 -29.81 9.93 -11.81
CA MET A 59 -29.27 9.49 -10.53
C MET A 59 -30.34 8.79 -9.70
N GLN A 60 -31.54 9.37 -9.54
CA GLN A 60 -32.63 8.77 -8.77
C GLN A 60 -33.09 7.42 -9.35
N GLU A 61 -33.17 7.32 -10.67
CA GLU A 61 -33.62 6.12 -11.37
C GLU A 61 -32.65 4.95 -11.16
N LEU A 62 -31.35 5.20 -11.24
CA LEU A 62 -30.31 4.16 -11.18
C LEU A 62 -29.70 3.99 -9.79
N TYR A 63 -30.17 4.76 -8.80
CA TYR A 63 -29.47 4.93 -7.53
C TYR A 63 -29.23 3.62 -6.78
N SER A 64 -30.30 2.86 -6.53
CA SER A 64 -30.26 1.75 -5.57
C SER A 64 -29.56 0.51 -6.07
N ASP A 65 -29.68 0.21 -7.36
CA ASP A 65 -29.30 -1.08 -7.94
C ASP A 65 -28.10 -0.99 -8.88
N VAL A 66 -27.73 0.22 -9.32
CA VAL A 66 -26.54 0.44 -10.16
C VAL A 66 -25.51 1.31 -9.44
N LEU A 67 -25.92 2.51 -9.00
CA LEU A 67 -24.96 3.49 -8.46
C LEU A 67 -24.45 3.12 -7.07
N ILE A 68 -25.30 2.66 -6.14
CA ILE A 68 -24.84 2.22 -4.81
C ILE A 68 -23.82 1.07 -4.94
N PRO A 69 -24.11 -0.04 -5.64
CA PRO A 69 -23.16 -1.14 -5.75
C PRO A 69 -21.80 -0.72 -6.32
N ILE A 70 -21.78 0.08 -7.40
CA ILE A 70 -20.52 0.50 -8.01
C ILE A 70 -19.73 1.47 -7.12
N MET A 71 -20.42 2.37 -6.41
CA MET A 71 -19.79 3.27 -5.43
C MET A 71 -19.16 2.50 -4.28
N GLU A 72 -19.82 1.45 -3.78
CA GLU A 72 -19.27 0.59 -2.72
C GLU A 72 -17.99 -0.13 -3.17
N GLU A 73 -17.94 -0.64 -4.40
CA GLU A 73 -16.73 -1.27 -4.93
C GLU A 73 -15.60 -0.25 -5.16
N PHE A 74 -15.91 0.94 -5.69
CA PHE A 74 -14.93 2.02 -5.78
C PHE A 74 -14.40 2.46 -4.42
N TYR A 75 -15.27 2.53 -3.41
CA TYR A 75 -14.87 2.85 -2.04
C TYR A 75 -13.90 1.80 -1.49
N LYS A 76 -14.18 0.50 -1.70
CA LYS A 76 -13.26 -0.58 -1.31
C LYS A 76 -11.90 -0.44 -1.99
N ILE A 77 -11.87 -0.12 -3.28
CA ILE A 77 -10.60 0.11 -4.00
C ILE A 77 -9.80 1.24 -3.36
N ILE A 78 -10.44 2.38 -3.08
CA ILE A 78 -9.78 3.54 -2.48
C ILE A 78 -9.29 3.26 -1.06
N ASP A 79 -10.15 2.69 -0.21
CA ASP A 79 -9.81 2.34 1.17
C ASP A 79 -8.57 1.43 1.22
N GLN A 80 -8.54 0.40 0.37
CA GLN A 80 -7.40 -0.50 0.29
C GLN A 80 -6.16 0.15 -0.33
N ALA A 81 -6.32 1.06 -1.30
CA ALA A 81 -5.20 1.82 -1.86
C ALA A 81 -4.54 2.74 -0.83
N ILE A 82 -5.33 3.37 0.05
CA ILE A 82 -4.85 4.18 1.19
C ILE A 82 -4.13 3.28 2.20
N ILE A 83 -4.70 2.11 2.54
CA ILE A 83 -4.05 1.14 3.43
C ILE A 83 -2.71 0.68 2.84
N LEU A 84 -2.66 0.35 1.56
CA LEU A 84 -1.42 -0.01 0.87
C LEU A 84 -0.40 1.10 1.01
N GLU A 85 -0.75 2.34 0.64
CA GLU A 85 0.18 3.47 0.74
C GLU A 85 0.69 3.69 2.17
N ALA A 86 -0.20 3.69 3.17
CA ALA A 86 0.18 3.88 4.57
C ALA A 86 1.11 2.77 5.08
N ARG A 87 0.81 1.52 4.74
CA ARG A 87 1.63 0.36 5.15
C ARG A 87 2.98 0.36 4.44
N TYR A 88 3.02 0.68 3.15
CA TYR A 88 4.28 0.83 2.44
C TYR A 88 5.13 1.98 2.99
N ARG A 89 4.53 3.13 3.32
CA ARG A 89 5.23 4.23 4.00
C ARG A 89 5.77 3.82 5.38
N SER A 90 5.05 2.95 6.10
CA SER A 90 5.50 2.45 7.42
C SER A 90 6.77 1.59 7.35
N ILE A 91 7.00 0.88 6.24
CA ILE A 91 8.27 0.14 5.96
C ILE A 91 9.46 1.11 5.83
N GLY A 92 9.22 2.35 5.40
CA GLY A 92 10.26 3.37 5.27
C GLY A 92 10.50 4.17 6.55
N ASN A 93 9.46 4.40 7.37
CA ASN A 93 9.45 5.50 8.33
C ASN A 93 9.34 5.12 9.82
N ASN A 94 8.96 3.89 10.17
CA ASN A 94 8.72 3.52 11.58
C ASN A 94 9.64 2.38 12.06
N PRO A 95 10.39 2.52 13.16
CA PRO A 95 10.94 1.37 13.88
C PRO A 95 9.80 0.56 14.51
N PRO A 96 9.83 -0.79 14.51
CA PRO A 96 10.93 -1.67 14.10
C PRO A 96 10.94 -2.03 12.60
N SER A 97 9.93 -1.60 11.84
CA SER A 97 9.71 -2.00 10.43
C SER A 97 10.63 -1.33 9.43
N ASN A 98 11.48 -0.39 9.86
CA ASN A 98 12.29 0.37 8.92
C ASN A 98 13.40 -0.53 8.38
N VAL A 99 13.47 -0.68 7.06
CA VAL A 99 14.55 -1.41 6.36
C VAL A 99 15.93 -0.90 6.79
N LEU A 100 16.01 0.38 7.17
CA LEU A 100 17.19 1.00 7.74
C LEU A 100 17.63 0.37 9.06
N GLU A 101 16.77 -0.24 9.87
CA GLU A 101 17.05 -0.81 11.19
C GLU A 101 17.52 -2.24 11.05
N VAL A 102 16.98 -3.00 10.09
CA VAL A 102 17.58 -4.28 9.66
C VAL A 102 19.00 -4.06 9.12
N ILE A 103 19.20 -2.97 8.38
CA ILE A 103 20.50 -2.61 7.80
C ILE A 103 21.44 -2.02 8.87
N LEU A 104 20.94 -1.18 9.78
CA LEU A 104 21.68 -0.67 10.93
C LEU A 104 21.98 -1.78 11.91
N ILE A 105 21.13 -2.79 12.10
CA ILE A 105 21.47 -4.02 12.81
C ILE A 105 22.64 -4.67 12.09
N ARG A 106 22.57 -4.91 10.78
CA ARG A 106 23.69 -5.51 10.05
C ARG A 106 25.01 -4.70 10.16
N TYR A 107 24.97 -3.37 10.17
CA TYR A 107 26.15 -2.50 10.21
C TYR A 107 26.64 -2.18 11.63
N MET A 108 25.72 -1.88 12.55
CA MET A 108 26.01 -1.70 13.97
C MET A 108 26.33 -3.03 14.65
N TYR A 109 26.13 -4.19 14.02
CA TYR A 109 26.47 -5.50 14.61
C TYR A 109 27.92 -5.92 14.38
N HIS A 110 28.73 -5.23 13.56
CA HIS A 110 30.16 -5.56 13.46
C HIS A 110 30.88 -5.36 14.80
N VAL A 111 30.79 -4.16 15.40
CA VAL A 111 31.46 -3.86 16.68
C VAL A 111 30.96 -4.72 17.87
N PRO A 112 29.65 -5.00 18.02
CA PRO A 112 29.14 -5.86 19.09
C PRO A 112 29.26 -7.37 18.84
N LEU A 113 29.40 -7.85 17.60
CA LEU A 113 29.71 -9.26 17.33
C LEU A 113 31.16 -9.56 17.66
N ASP A 114 32.07 -8.66 17.30
CA ASP A 114 33.49 -8.76 17.69
C ASP A 114 33.60 -8.81 19.22
N MET A 115 32.86 -7.96 19.96
CA MET A 115 32.82 -8.05 21.44
C MET A 115 32.28 -9.39 21.98
N ILE A 116 31.33 -10.03 21.29
CA ILE A 116 30.86 -11.37 21.68
C ILE A 116 31.91 -12.43 21.37
N PHE A 117 32.58 -12.33 20.22
CA PHE A 117 33.64 -13.26 19.83
C PHE A 117 34.88 -13.12 20.71
N ASP A 118 35.29 -11.90 21.05
CA ASP A 118 36.35 -11.60 22.02
C ASP A 118 35.98 -12.13 23.41
N ALA A 119 34.73 -11.94 23.84
CA ALA A 119 34.24 -12.49 25.10
C ALA A 119 34.23 -14.04 25.09
N PHE A 120 33.87 -14.67 23.97
CA PHE A 120 34.00 -16.11 23.81
C PHE A 120 35.46 -16.55 23.86
N GLU A 121 36.38 -15.86 23.19
CA GLU A 121 37.81 -16.17 23.24
C GLU A 121 38.35 -16.10 24.67
N ARG A 122 37.96 -15.08 25.44
CA ARG A 122 38.29 -14.95 26.87
C ARG A 122 37.72 -16.10 27.71
N LEU A 123 36.43 -16.43 27.51
CA LEU A 123 35.75 -17.54 28.19
C LEU A 123 36.34 -18.92 27.84
N TYR A 124 36.85 -19.12 26.63
CA TYR A 124 37.50 -20.38 26.21
C TYR A 124 39.01 -20.40 26.49
N GLY A 125 39.59 -19.26 26.85
CA GLY A 125 40.99 -19.10 27.23
C GLY A 125 41.17 -19.01 28.74
N HIS A 126 41.46 -17.80 29.22
CA HIS A 126 41.94 -17.56 30.58
C HIS A 126 40.83 -17.20 31.59
N GLU A 127 39.58 -17.03 31.13
CA GLU A 127 38.44 -16.63 31.95
C GLU A 127 37.30 -17.68 31.95
N SER A 128 37.64 -18.97 31.90
CA SER A 128 36.66 -20.07 31.83
C SER A 128 35.61 -20.05 32.94
N ASP A 129 36.02 -19.59 34.12
CA ASP A 129 35.21 -19.55 35.34
C ASP A 129 34.58 -18.16 35.58
N ASN A 130 34.68 -17.25 34.61
CA ASN A 130 34.08 -15.92 34.70
C ASN A 130 32.56 -15.99 34.40
N TYR A 131 31.79 -16.31 35.43
CA TYR A 131 30.33 -16.39 35.37
C TYR A 131 29.67 -15.08 34.93
N SER A 132 30.19 -13.93 35.36
CA SER A 132 29.63 -12.62 34.98
C SER A 132 29.78 -12.34 33.48
N LEU A 133 30.94 -12.67 32.89
CA LEU A 133 31.17 -12.55 31.45
C LEU A 133 30.26 -13.50 30.66
N ARG A 134 30.01 -14.71 31.17
CA ARG A 134 29.10 -15.68 30.56
C ARG A 134 27.65 -15.18 30.55
N GLU A 135 27.18 -14.62 31.66
CA GLU A 135 25.84 -14.00 31.74
C GLU A 135 25.71 -12.79 30.81
N GLU A 136 26.74 -11.94 30.71
CA GLU A 136 26.73 -10.79 29.80
C GLU A 136 26.62 -11.22 28.34
N VAL A 137 27.39 -12.23 27.91
CA VAL A 137 27.32 -12.78 26.55
C VAL A 137 25.94 -13.35 26.27
N GLN A 138 25.38 -14.14 27.19
CA GLN A 138 24.04 -14.72 27.05
C GLN A 138 22.95 -13.66 26.95
N ALA A 139 23.00 -12.61 27.78
CA ALA A 139 22.06 -11.50 27.74
C ALA A 139 22.13 -10.75 26.40
N LYS A 140 23.34 -10.45 25.89
CA LYS A 140 23.53 -9.80 24.59
C LYS A 140 23.08 -10.67 23.43
N MET A 141 23.27 -11.99 23.49
CA MET A 141 22.74 -12.91 22.47
C MET A 141 21.22 -12.95 22.52
N LYS A 142 20.61 -13.02 23.70
CA LYS A 142 19.17 -13.04 23.88
C LYS A 142 18.52 -11.75 23.34
N GLU A 143 19.03 -10.58 23.71
CA GLU A 143 18.54 -9.30 23.21
C GLU A 143 18.53 -9.25 21.68
N ARG A 144 19.53 -9.83 21.02
CA ARG A 144 19.62 -9.89 19.56
C ARG A 144 18.60 -10.85 18.95
N ILE A 145 18.41 -12.01 19.56
CA ILE A 145 17.39 -12.98 19.13
C ILE A 145 16.01 -12.32 19.24
N ASP A 146 15.70 -11.73 20.40
CA ASP A 146 14.41 -11.06 20.65
C ASP A 146 14.16 -9.93 19.62
N LYS A 147 15.19 -9.16 19.24
CA LYS A 147 15.09 -8.13 18.18
C LYS A 147 14.86 -8.74 16.79
N LEU A 148 15.57 -9.82 16.45
CA LEU A 148 15.40 -10.50 15.15
C LEU A 148 14.01 -11.14 15.03
N GLU A 149 13.50 -11.72 16.11
CA GLU A 149 12.14 -12.26 16.18
C GLU A 149 11.11 -11.14 15.96
N SER A 150 11.22 -10.02 16.68
CA SER A 150 10.32 -8.87 16.50
C SER A 150 10.32 -8.32 15.06
N LEU A 151 11.49 -8.27 14.42
CA LEU A 151 11.59 -7.88 13.01
C LEU A 151 10.91 -8.88 12.07
N SER A 152 11.11 -10.17 12.31
CA SER A 152 10.50 -11.24 11.53
C SER A 152 8.97 -11.22 11.64
N GLU A 153 8.44 -11.00 12.83
CA GLU A 153 7.01 -10.83 13.08
C GLU A 153 6.46 -9.60 12.33
N SER A 154 7.13 -8.45 12.46
CA SER A 154 6.72 -7.23 11.76
C SER A 154 6.71 -7.41 10.23
N ALA A 155 7.73 -8.07 9.66
CA ALA A 155 7.80 -8.36 8.24
C ALA A 155 6.66 -9.30 7.78
N THR A 156 6.32 -10.29 8.61
CA THR A 156 5.21 -11.22 8.36
C THR A 156 3.87 -10.49 8.36
N ASP A 157 3.63 -9.63 9.35
CA ASP A 157 2.40 -8.83 9.47
C ASP A 157 2.23 -7.88 8.28
N VAL A 158 3.29 -7.16 7.91
CA VAL A 158 3.27 -6.28 6.73
C VAL A 158 2.95 -7.09 5.48
N THR A 159 3.60 -8.24 5.28
CA THR A 159 3.37 -9.10 4.12
C THR A 159 1.92 -9.59 4.05
N ASN A 160 1.35 -10.03 5.17
CA ASN A 160 -0.04 -10.50 5.23
C ASN A 160 -1.05 -9.38 4.94
N ASN A 161 -0.81 -8.19 5.49
CA ASN A 161 -1.65 -7.02 5.24
C ASN A 161 -1.62 -6.61 3.76
N LEU A 162 -0.43 -6.56 3.15
CA LEU A 162 -0.28 -6.24 1.73
C LEU A 162 -1.00 -7.26 0.84
N ARG A 163 -0.83 -8.56 1.10
CA ARG A 163 -1.55 -9.62 0.37
C ARG A 163 -3.06 -9.48 0.48
N ASN A 164 -3.57 -9.21 1.68
CA ASN A 164 -5.00 -9.05 1.90
C ASN A 164 -5.55 -7.81 1.17
N ALA A 165 -4.83 -6.69 1.21
CA ALA A 165 -5.24 -5.47 0.52
C ALA A 165 -5.23 -5.66 -1.01
N ILE A 166 -4.18 -6.29 -1.57
CA ILE A 166 -4.13 -6.64 -3.00
C ILE A 166 -5.33 -7.51 -3.38
N ARG A 167 -5.61 -8.58 -2.62
CA ARG A 167 -6.74 -9.47 -2.89
C ARG A 167 -8.06 -8.71 -2.92
N LYS A 168 -8.31 -7.84 -1.93
CA LYS A 168 -9.54 -7.04 -1.86
C LYS A 168 -9.67 -6.06 -3.02
N VAL A 169 -8.58 -5.39 -3.43
CA VAL A 169 -8.59 -4.51 -4.60
C VAL A 169 -8.91 -5.31 -5.86
N THR A 170 -8.29 -6.48 -6.05
CA THR A 170 -8.57 -7.35 -7.20
C THR A 170 -10.02 -7.83 -7.23
N GLU A 171 -10.57 -8.23 -6.09
CA GLU A 171 -11.99 -8.62 -5.97
C GLU A 171 -12.93 -7.47 -6.34
N ALA A 172 -12.67 -6.27 -5.80
CA ALA A 172 -13.47 -5.08 -6.09
C ALA A 172 -13.35 -4.64 -7.56
N GLU A 173 -12.14 -4.68 -8.15
CA GLU A 173 -11.93 -4.39 -9.57
C GLU A 173 -12.71 -5.34 -10.48
N ILE A 174 -12.74 -6.64 -10.14
CA ILE A 174 -13.53 -7.63 -10.90
C ILE A 174 -15.02 -7.29 -10.82
N LEU A 175 -15.55 -6.99 -9.63
CA LEU A 175 -16.95 -6.65 -9.45
C LEU A 175 -17.33 -5.34 -10.16
N THR A 176 -16.45 -4.35 -10.12
CA THR A 176 -16.66 -3.07 -10.81
C THR A 176 -16.76 -3.29 -12.32
N LYS A 177 -15.90 -4.14 -12.91
CA LYS A 177 -15.99 -4.50 -14.33
C LYS A 177 -17.28 -5.23 -14.69
N ILE A 178 -17.72 -6.17 -13.86
CA ILE A 178 -18.98 -6.89 -14.05
C ILE A 178 -20.16 -5.90 -14.08
N ILE A 179 -20.22 -4.98 -13.12
CA ILE A 179 -21.25 -3.94 -13.08
C ILE A 179 -21.11 -2.99 -14.29
N GLY A 180 -19.87 -2.60 -14.62
CA GLY A 180 -19.51 -1.73 -15.74
C GLY A 180 -19.95 -2.26 -17.11
N ASP A 181 -19.86 -3.57 -17.32
CA ASP A 181 -20.32 -4.24 -18.53
C ASP A 181 -21.85 -4.15 -18.71
N GLU A 182 -22.60 -4.06 -17.62
CA GLU A 182 -24.07 -3.96 -17.61
C GLU A 182 -24.59 -2.51 -17.75
N LEU A 183 -23.75 -1.50 -17.48
CA LEU A 183 -24.14 -0.07 -17.48
C LEU A 183 -24.75 0.40 -18.81
N LEU A 184 -24.27 -0.12 -19.95
CA LEU A 184 -24.78 0.23 -21.28
C LEU A 184 -25.71 -0.85 -21.84
N SER A 185 -26.27 -1.71 -20.98
CA SER A 185 -27.27 -2.67 -21.41
C SER A 185 -28.54 -1.96 -21.87
N GLN A 186 -29.26 -2.58 -22.80
CA GLN A 186 -30.53 -2.04 -23.29
C GLN A 186 -31.52 -1.77 -22.15
N SER A 187 -31.51 -2.59 -21.10
CA SER A 187 -32.40 -2.41 -19.95
C SER A 187 -32.11 -1.12 -19.17
N ILE A 188 -30.86 -0.74 -19.00
CA ILE A 188 -30.48 0.49 -18.30
C ILE A 188 -30.77 1.72 -19.17
N ILE A 189 -30.46 1.63 -20.48
CA ILE A 189 -30.76 2.70 -21.43
C ILE A 189 -32.27 2.95 -21.52
N GLU A 190 -33.09 1.90 -21.53
CA GLU A 190 -34.55 2.06 -21.58
C GLU A 190 -35.10 2.68 -20.31
N ARG A 191 -34.60 2.29 -19.13
CA ARG A 191 -34.97 2.94 -17.85
C ARG A 191 -34.68 4.44 -17.85
N LEU A 192 -33.51 4.85 -18.36
CA LEU A 192 -33.18 6.26 -18.51
C LEU A 192 -34.08 6.95 -19.55
N ARG A 193 -34.44 6.28 -20.63
CA ARG A 193 -35.36 6.85 -21.62
C ARG A 193 -36.74 7.08 -21.01
N GLU A 194 -37.26 6.09 -20.30
CA GLU A 194 -38.56 6.13 -19.63
C GLU A 194 -38.61 7.23 -18.55
N CYS A 195 -37.54 7.41 -17.76
CA CYS A 195 -37.53 8.44 -16.71
C CYS A 195 -37.51 9.88 -17.24
N HIS A 196 -37.10 10.06 -18.49
CA HIS A 196 -37.09 11.33 -19.23
C HIS A 196 -38.25 11.48 -20.22
N GLU A 197 -39.20 10.53 -20.25
CA GLU A 197 -40.37 10.65 -21.12
C GLU A 197 -41.21 11.89 -20.80
N GLY A 198 -41.58 12.63 -21.84
CA GLY A 198 -42.42 13.83 -21.73
C GLY A 198 -41.65 15.14 -21.50
N GLU A 199 -40.32 15.09 -21.41
CA GLU A 199 -39.48 16.28 -21.45
C GLU A 199 -39.39 16.86 -22.86
N ARG A 200 -39.38 18.20 -22.98
CA ARG A 200 -39.37 18.88 -24.28
C ARG A 200 -37.98 18.95 -24.90
N ASP A 201 -36.94 18.77 -24.09
CA ASP A 201 -35.53 18.84 -24.49
C ASP A 201 -34.88 17.49 -24.18
N SER A 202 -34.33 16.80 -25.18
CA SER A 202 -33.72 15.47 -25.02
C SER A 202 -32.31 15.49 -24.39
N GLU A 203 -31.83 16.67 -24.00
CA GLU A 203 -30.45 16.88 -23.56
C GLU A 203 -30.14 16.18 -22.22
N ASP A 204 -31.14 16.01 -21.33
CA ASP A 204 -30.97 15.35 -20.04
C ASP A 204 -30.78 13.83 -20.19
N PHE A 205 -31.51 13.21 -21.13
CA PHE A 205 -31.30 11.79 -21.48
C PHE A 205 -29.90 11.55 -22.08
N ASP A 206 -29.47 12.41 -23.01
CA ASP A 206 -28.14 12.33 -23.60
C ASP A 206 -27.04 12.55 -22.54
N THR A 207 -27.27 13.46 -21.59
CA THR A 207 -26.38 13.70 -20.45
C THR A 207 -26.21 12.45 -19.58
N ASP A 208 -27.29 11.77 -19.23
CA ASP A 208 -27.23 10.55 -18.41
C ASP A 208 -26.62 9.36 -19.16
N CYS A 209 -26.82 9.28 -20.47
CA CYS A 209 -26.14 8.28 -21.30
C CYS A 209 -24.63 8.52 -21.37
N ASN A 210 -24.19 9.78 -21.53
CA ASN A 210 -22.77 10.14 -21.45
C ASN A 210 -22.19 9.85 -20.06
N ALA A 211 -22.97 10.07 -19.00
CA ALA A 211 -22.59 9.74 -17.63
C ALA A 211 -22.34 8.22 -17.48
N LEU A 212 -23.19 7.36 -18.04
CA LEU A 212 -22.95 5.91 -18.06
C LEU A 212 -21.66 5.54 -18.80
N GLU A 213 -21.33 6.19 -19.90
CA GLU A 213 -20.07 5.95 -20.62
C GLU A 213 -18.84 6.32 -19.77
N ILE A 214 -18.87 7.47 -19.11
CA ILE A 214 -17.79 7.91 -18.21
C ILE A 214 -17.63 6.94 -17.03
N LEU A 215 -18.75 6.50 -16.45
CA LEU A 215 -18.76 5.54 -15.35
C LEU A 215 -18.19 4.19 -15.80
N LYS A 216 -18.56 3.71 -16.99
CA LYS A 216 -18.02 2.50 -17.59
C LYS A 216 -16.52 2.56 -17.85
N VAL A 217 -16.00 3.68 -18.35
CA VAL A 217 -14.54 3.86 -18.52
C VAL A 217 -13.80 3.84 -17.18
N SER A 218 -14.48 4.24 -16.11
CA SER A 218 -13.94 4.22 -14.75
C SER A 218 -14.02 2.84 -14.09
N SER A 219 -14.69 1.86 -14.73
CA SER A 219 -15.00 0.52 -14.21
C SER A 219 -14.13 -0.56 -14.82
#